data_AF-A0A9R1E9D2-F1
#
_entry.id   AF-A0A9R1E9D2-F1
#
_cell.length_a   1.000
_cell.length_b   1.000
_cell.length_c   1.000
_cell.angle_alpha   90.00
_cell.angle_beta   90.00
_cell.angle_gamma   90.00
#
_symmetry.space_group_name_H-M   'P 1'
#
loop_
_entity.id
_entity.type
_entity.pdbx_description
1 polymer ?
#
loop_
_entity_poly.entity_id
_entity_poly.type
_entity_poly.pdbx_seq_one_letter_code
_entity_poly.pdbx_strand_id
1 'polypeptide(L)'
;MAKYVQSAPVSNEALQHKEFLLDNLYMEQRTELNTMETIILDSNLPQRFGCIAATDYAIYDGIGLDKKLVARAQGLNMAVGATNGTWSFCFNMVFVDERFTGSSLKVLGNLAEPYEGEWAILGGTGEFAYAQGVVTFKKIQEFENGKSRLRELQIRAVCVKFSSSLSLPVKMGPWGGNGGSIQDMTTGKPMRLESVTIHSDNSWIVYSLAFTYIDKLGKRRKEGPWGPDKGTSQTIEFGPKEYVREISGTIDTVISSLVITTNFKKYGPFGHEKGNRFSATVPENTCVVGFFARTGNALDAIGIYHGPIVV
;
A
#
# COMPACT_ATOMS: atom_id res chain seq x y z
N MET A 1 3.14 -26.72 13.48
CA MET A 1 3.39 -25.76 12.37
C MET A 1 4.52 -24.84 12.76
N ALA A 2 5.48 -24.61 11.86
CA ALA A 2 6.64 -23.78 12.16
C ALA A 2 6.22 -22.30 12.32
N LYS A 3 6.68 -21.64 13.40
CA LYS A 3 6.29 -20.26 13.76
C LYS A 3 6.65 -19.19 12.71
N TYR A 4 7.48 -19.54 11.72
CA TYR A 4 7.99 -18.61 10.72
C TYR A 4 7.21 -18.63 9.39
N VAL A 5 6.25 -19.55 9.20
CA VAL A 5 5.48 -19.64 7.94
C VAL A 5 4.01 -19.39 8.22
N GLN A 6 3.48 -18.33 7.63
CA GLN A 6 2.04 -18.06 7.51
C GLN A 6 1.77 -17.65 6.06
N SER A 7 0.73 -18.21 5.46
CA SER A 7 0.23 -17.80 4.15
C SER A 7 -1.16 -17.19 4.31
N ALA A 8 -1.47 -16.19 3.51
CA ALA A 8 -2.79 -15.59 3.42
C ALA A 8 -3.12 -15.37 1.93
N PRO A 9 -4.39 -15.50 1.51
CA PRO A 9 -4.79 -15.14 0.16
C PRO A 9 -4.58 -13.63 -0.03
N VAL A 10 -4.10 -13.24 -1.21
CA VAL A 10 -3.99 -11.83 -1.57
C VAL A 10 -5.38 -11.33 -1.96
N SER A 11 -5.95 -10.38 -1.21
CA SER A 11 -7.17 -9.71 -1.65
C SER A 11 -6.84 -8.69 -2.73
N ASN A 12 -7.67 -8.60 -3.78
CA ASN A 12 -7.45 -7.65 -4.88
C ASN A 12 -7.43 -6.19 -4.42
N GLU A 13 -8.05 -5.87 -3.28
CA GLU A 13 -8.06 -4.53 -2.69
C GLU A 13 -6.78 -4.21 -1.89
N ALA A 14 -6.01 -5.23 -1.49
CA ALA A 14 -4.70 -5.05 -0.85
C ALA A 14 -3.58 -4.77 -1.85
N LEU A 15 -3.80 -5.09 -3.13
CA LEU A 15 -2.88 -4.84 -4.24
C LEU A 15 -3.25 -3.55 -4.97
N GLN A 16 -2.48 -2.49 -4.75
CA GLN A 16 -2.57 -1.28 -5.55
C GLN A 16 -1.48 -1.30 -6.60
N HIS A 17 -1.85 -1.10 -7.86
CA HIS A 17 -0.89 -0.90 -8.95
C HIS A 17 -0.60 0.59 -9.08
N LYS A 18 0.69 0.94 -9.12
CA LYS A 18 1.16 2.29 -9.40
C LYS A 18 2.03 2.25 -10.64
N GLU A 19 1.61 2.94 -11.68
CA GLU A 19 2.43 3.16 -12.86
C GLU A 19 3.33 4.37 -12.65
N PHE A 20 4.60 4.23 -13.01
CA PHE A 20 5.59 5.29 -13.06
C PHE A 20 6.03 5.51 -14.49
N LEU A 21 5.98 6.77 -14.91
CA LEU A 21 6.44 7.28 -16.19
C LEU A 21 7.53 8.31 -15.87
N LEU A 22 8.78 7.98 -16.16
CA LEU A 22 9.93 8.88 -15.96
C LEU A 22 10.58 9.14 -17.31
N ASP A 23 10.41 10.36 -17.81
CA ASP A 23 10.94 10.80 -19.10
C ASP A 23 12.01 11.88 -18.91
N ASN A 24 12.69 12.23 -19.99
CA ASN A 24 13.76 13.24 -20.02
C ASN A 24 14.91 12.93 -19.06
N LEU A 25 15.27 11.65 -18.96
CA LEU A 25 16.43 11.22 -18.19
C LEU A 25 17.62 11.01 -19.12
N TYR A 26 18.82 11.39 -18.67
CA TYR A 26 20.02 11.34 -19.48
C TYR A 26 21.17 10.68 -18.73
N MET A 27 21.63 9.52 -19.22
CA MET A 27 22.74 8.77 -18.65
C MET A 27 24.06 9.15 -19.32
N GLU A 28 25.04 9.55 -18.51
CA GLU A 28 26.41 9.84 -18.96
C GLU A 28 27.34 8.65 -18.70
N GLN A 29 27.95 8.14 -19.77
CA GLN A 29 28.98 7.11 -19.71
C GLN A 29 30.32 7.74 -20.02
N ARG A 30 31.28 7.70 -19.09
CA ARG A 30 32.64 8.24 -19.29
C ARG A 30 33.69 7.18 -18.98
N THR A 31 34.64 7.00 -19.91
CA THR A 31 35.61 5.89 -19.87
C THR A 31 37.03 6.26 -19.43
N GLU A 32 37.39 7.53 -19.14
CA GLU A 32 38.74 7.93 -18.69
C GLU A 32 38.79 8.98 -17.53
N LEU A 33 39.81 8.82 -16.66
CA LEU A 33 40.21 9.51 -15.39
C LEU A 33 39.10 10.08 -14.46
N ASN A 34 39.05 9.57 -13.21
CA ASN A 34 38.00 9.77 -12.18
C ASN A 34 36.63 9.19 -12.55
N THR A 35 36.67 7.97 -13.10
CA THR A 35 35.66 7.41 -13.99
C THR A 35 34.45 6.78 -13.31
N MET A 36 33.32 6.91 -14.00
CA MET A 36 32.08 6.17 -13.76
C MET A 36 32.17 4.70 -14.21
N GLU A 37 33.34 4.23 -14.65
CA GLU A 37 33.57 2.88 -15.15
C GLU A 37 35.00 2.43 -14.87
N THR A 38 35.18 1.15 -14.52
CA THR A 38 36.48 0.51 -14.34
C THR A 38 36.45 -0.89 -14.92
N ILE A 39 37.41 -1.20 -15.79
CA ILE A 39 37.57 -2.56 -16.35
C ILE A 39 38.15 -3.47 -15.26
N ILE A 40 37.40 -4.53 -14.91
CA ILE A 40 37.83 -5.55 -13.95
C ILE A 40 38.66 -6.62 -14.65
N LEU A 41 38.19 -7.05 -15.82
CA LEU A 41 38.80 -8.09 -16.63
C LEU A 41 38.71 -7.68 -18.10
N ASP A 42 39.83 -7.78 -18.81
CA ASP A 42 39.85 -7.71 -20.26
C ASP A 42 40.49 -8.99 -20.81
N SER A 43 39.74 -9.69 -21.66
CA SER A 43 40.19 -10.94 -22.27
C SER A 43 41.12 -10.71 -23.47
N ASN A 44 41.18 -9.46 -23.98
CA ASN A 44 41.87 -9.10 -25.24
C ASN A 44 41.38 -9.89 -26.46
N LEU A 45 40.20 -10.50 -26.40
CA LEU A 45 39.58 -11.17 -27.54
C LEU A 45 38.96 -10.14 -28.50
N PRO A 46 38.76 -10.49 -29.79
CA PRO A 46 37.99 -9.66 -30.72
C PRO A 46 36.64 -9.24 -30.11
N GLN A 47 36.19 -8.03 -30.47
CA GLN A 47 34.94 -7.45 -29.93
C GLN A 47 34.92 -7.29 -28.40
N ARG A 48 36.09 -7.39 -27.75
CA ARG A 48 36.26 -7.41 -26.29
C ARG A 48 35.48 -8.52 -25.60
N PHE A 49 35.18 -9.62 -26.30
CA PHE A 49 34.35 -10.70 -25.76
C PHE A 49 34.89 -11.25 -24.43
N GLY A 50 34.08 -11.23 -23.37
CA GLY A 50 34.49 -11.61 -22.01
C GLY A 50 35.07 -10.47 -21.17
N CYS A 51 35.15 -9.25 -21.69
CA CYS A 51 35.49 -8.06 -20.91
C CYS A 51 34.39 -7.76 -19.88
N ILE A 52 34.78 -7.45 -18.65
CA ILE A 52 33.87 -7.11 -17.53
C ILE A 52 34.25 -5.73 -16.99
N ALA A 53 33.27 -4.86 -16.82
CA ALA A 53 33.42 -3.53 -16.27
C ALA A 53 32.49 -3.31 -15.06
N ALA A 54 33.02 -2.75 -13.97
CA ALA A 54 32.22 -2.14 -12.93
C ALA A 54 31.83 -0.73 -13.35
N THR A 55 30.58 -0.34 -13.08
CA THR A 55 30.00 0.91 -13.55
C THR A 55 29.24 1.64 -12.45
N ASP A 56 29.24 2.97 -12.55
CA ASP A 56 28.58 3.94 -11.67
C ASP A 56 28.24 5.20 -12.48
N TYR A 57 27.41 5.04 -13.52
CA TYR A 57 27.04 6.11 -14.46
C TYR A 57 26.04 7.09 -13.83
N ALA A 58 26.25 8.39 -13.98
CA ALA A 58 25.28 9.39 -13.53
C ALA A 58 24.10 9.51 -14.51
N ILE A 59 22.92 9.73 -13.94
CA ILE A 59 21.68 9.98 -14.67
C ILE A 59 21.12 11.32 -14.22
N TYR A 60 20.86 12.21 -15.18
CA TYR A 60 20.38 13.57 -14.94
C TYR A 60 18.97 13.79 -15.50
N ASP A 61 18.28 14.84 -15.05
CA ASP A 61 16.96 15.29 -15.55
C ASP A 61 17.03 16.23 -16.76
N GLY A 62 18.22 16.44 -17.32
CA GLY A 62 18.44 17.33 -18.45
C GLY A 62 19.86 17.25 -19.02
N ILE A 63 20.11 17.98 -20.10
CA ILE A 63 21.42 18.05 -20.81
C ILE A 63 22.17 19.36 -20.48
N GLY A 64 21.49 20.35 -19.87
CA GLY A 64 22.02 21.69 -19.59
C GLY A 64 23.02 21.78 -18.42
N LEU A 65 23.55 22.98 -18.18
CA LEU A 65 24.50 23.27 -17.09
C LEU A 65 23.83 23.19 -15.69
N ASP A 66 22.52 23.36 -15.64
CA ASP A 66 21.67 23.36 -14.45
C ASP A 66 21.02 22.00 -14.17
N LYS A 67 21.36 20.97 -14.97
CA LYS A 67 20.86 19.61 -14.79
C LYS A 67 21.15 19.07 -13.39
N LYS A 68 20.19 18.33 -12.84
CA LYS A 68 20.29 17.76 -11.49
C LYS A 68 20.53 16.26 -11.58
N LEU A 69 21.38 15.76 -10.68
CA LEU A 69 21.61 14.33 -10.53
C LEU A 69 20.34 13.67 -9.97
N VAL A 70 19.76 12.75 -10.74
CA VAL A 70 18.54 12.02 -10.36
C VAL A 70 18.89 10.65 -9.80
N ALA A 71 19.76 9.93 -10.49
CA ALA A 71 20.12 8.57 -10.14
C ALA A 71 21.55 8.22 -10.56
N ARG A 72 22.02 7.08 -10.07
CA ARG A 72 23.26 6.43 -10.50
C ARG A 72 22.99 5.00 -10.96
N ALA A 73 23.48 4.62 -12.14
CA ALA A 73 23.45 3.25 -12.64
C ALA A 73 24.70 2.50 -12.18
N GLN A 74 24.53 1.69 -11.14
CA GLN A 74 25.59 1.01 -10.41
C GLN A 74 25.54 -0.49 -10.64
N GLY A 75 26.56 -1.07 -11.27
CA GLY A 75 26.54 -2.50 -11.58
C GLY A 75 27.71 -3.02 -12.40
N LEU A 76 27.47 -4.15 -13.06
CA LEU A 76 28.45 -4.86 -13.88
C LEU A 76 27.95 -4.94 -15.33
N ASN A 77 28.80 -4.54 -16.25
CA ASN A 77 28.56 -4.71 -17.68
C ASN A 77 29.58 -5.69 -18.25
N MET A 78 29.15 -6.54 -19.18
CA MET A 78 30.00 -7.56 -19.78
C MET A 78 29.86 -7.58 -21.29
N ALA A 79 30.96 -7.62 -22.02
CA ALA A 79 30.95 -7.88 -23.44
C ALA A 79 30.63 -9.37 -23.69
N VAL A 80 29.46 -9.66 -24.25
CA VAL A 80 28.94 -11.02 -24.46
C VAL A 80 28.80 -11.40 -25.94
N GLY A 81 28.90 -10.43 -26.85
CA GLY A 81 28.77 -10.64 -28.29
C GLY A 81 30.10 -10.95 -28.97
N ALA A 82 30.43 -12.23 -29.15
CA ALA A 82 31.70 -12.66 -29.75
C ALA A 82 31.91 -12.15 -31.20
N THR A 83 30.82 -11.91 -31.94
CA THR A 83 30.86 -11.52 -33.36
C THR A 83 30.39 -10.10 -33.64
N ASN A 84 29.66 -9.48 -32.72
CA ASN A 84 28.94 -8.22 -32.95
C ASN A 84 29.16 -7.15 -31.86
N GLY A 85 30.05 -7.39 -30.89
CA GLY A 85 30.37 -6.40 -29.86
C GLY A 85 29.22 -6.10 -28.89
N THR A 86 28.24 -6.98 -28.76
CA THR A 86 27.12 -6.81 -27.81
C THR A 86 27.61 -6.80 -26.37
N TRP A 87 27.14 -5.84 -25.58
CA TRP A 87 27.33 -5.79 -24.13
C TRP A 87 26.05 -6.16 -23.39
N SER A 88 26.14 -6.99 -22.36
CA SER A 88 25.07 -7.18 -21.39
C SER A 88 25.24 -6.18 -20.25
N PHE A 89 24.19 -5.43 -19.97
CA PHE A 89 24.10 -4.43 -18.93
C PHE A 89 23.32 -4.99 -17.75
N CYS A 90 23.91 -4.99 -16.56
CA CYS A 90 23.26 -5.43 -15.33
C CYS A 90 23.57 -4.41 -14.23
N PHE A 91 22.59 -3.58 -13.88
CA PHE A 91 22.81 -2.51 -12.92
C PHE A 91 21.59 -2.21 -12.05
N ASN A 92 21.89 -1.66 -10.88
CA ASN A 92 20.93 -0.99 -10.02
C ASN A 92 20.87 0.48 -10.43
N MET A 93 19.71 0.97 -10.83
CA MET A 93 19.47 2.40 -10.95
C MET A 93 19.09 2.93 -9.57
N VAL A 94 20.04 3.50 -8.84
CA VAL A 94 19.87 4.01 -7.48
C VAL A 94 19.50 5.49 -7.52
N PHE A 95 18.30 5.83 -7.06
CA PHE A 95 17.83 7.21 -7.07
C PHE A 95 18.38 8.00 -5.87
N VAL A 96 18.83 9.20 -6.16
CA VAL A 96 19.46 10.12 -5.19
C VAL A 96 18.74 11.47 -5.11
N ASP A 97 17.76 11.72 -5.99
CA ASP A 97 16.90 12.90 -5.86
C ASP A 97 15.96 12.77 -4.66
N GLU A 98 15.55 13.90 -4.10
CA GLU A 98 14.76 13.97 -2.86
C GLU A 98 13.46 13.15 -2.91
N ARG A 99 12.86 12.97 -4.10
CA ARG A 99 11.57 12.27 -4.24
C ARG A 99 11.71 10.76 -4.11
N PHE A 100 12.85 10.22 -4.50
CA PHE A 100 13.08 8.78 -4.61
C PHE A 100 14.34 8.33 -3.88
N THR A 101 14.92 9.18 -3.03
CA THR A 101 16.18 8.90 -2.32
C THR A 101 16.14 7.53 -1.65
N GLY A 102 17.11 6.68 -1.98
CA GLY A 102 17.24 5.32 -1.43
C GLY A 102 16.37 4.25 -2.12
N SER A 103 15.51 4.63 -3.07
CA SER A 103 14.80 3.70 -3.94
C SER A 103 15.67 3.27 -5.11
N SER A 104 15.39 2.10 -5.69
CA SER A 104 16.16 1.63 -6.86
C SER A 104 15.35 0.77 -7.81
N LEU A 105 15.73 0.78 -9.09
CA LEU A 105 15.27 -0.20 -10.09
C LEU A 105 16.40 -1.20 -10.38
N LYS A 106 16.03 -2.46 -10.63
CA LYS A 106 16.93 -3.54 -11.02
C LYS A 106 16.80 -3.76 -12.52
N VAL A 107 17.84 -3.42 -13.27
CA VAL A 107 17.79 -3.32 -14.74
C VAL A 107 18.74 -4.32 -15.37
N LEU A 108 18.25 -5.07 -16.36
CA LEU A 108 19.01 -6.02 -17.14
C LEU A 108 18.66 -5.90 -18.63
N GLY A 109 19.67 -5.90 -19.50
CA GLY A 109 19.43 -6.04 -20.93
C GLY A 109 20.70 -5.98 -21.76
N ASN A 110 20.54 -5.92 -23.08
CA ASN A 110 21.66 -5.89 -24.01
C ASN A 110 21.84 -4.50 -24.61
N LEU A 111 23.07 -4.20 -24.99
CA LEU A 111 23.47 -3.02 -25.72
C LEU A 111 24.24 -3.48 -26.95
N ALA A 112 23.66 -3.26 -28.13
CA ALA A 112 24.23 -3.57 -29.43
C ALA A 112 23.82 -2.47 -30.42
N GLU A 113 24.45 -2.40 -31.60
CA GLU A 113 24.01 -1.53 -32.70
C GLU A 113 22.55 -1.83 -33.08
N PRO A 114 21.70 -0.81 -33.32
CA PRO A 114 21.99 0.62 -33.49
C PRO A 114 22.13 1.47 -32.20
N TYR A 115 22.32 0.85 -31.04
CA TYR A 115 22.47 1.48 -29.72
C TYR A 115 21.23 2.23 -29.23
N GLU A 116 20.07 1.73 -29.65
CA GLU A 116 18.74 2.04 -29.15
C GLU A 116 17.98 0.74 -28.89
N GLY A 117 17.07 0.75 -27.91
CA GLY A 117 16.32 -0.45 -27.53
C GLY A 117 15.74 -0.34 -26.13
N GLU A 118 15.50 -1.51 -25.51
CA GLU A 118 14.90 -1.62 -24.18
C GLU A 118 15.74 -2.50 -23.26
N TRP A 119 15.78 -2.11 -21.98
CA TRP A 119 16.25 -2.96 -20.90
C TRP A 119 15.07 -3.32 -19.99
N ALA A 120 15.05 -4.57 -19.51
CA ALA A 120 14.00 -5.05 -18.63
C ALA A 120 14.22 -4.54 -17.20
N ILE A 121 13.14 -4.08 -16.57
CA ILE A 121 13.08 -3.85 -15.14
C ILE A 121 12.59 -5.15 -14.50
N LEU A 122 13.48 -5.78 -13.74
CA LEU A 122 13.22 -7.08 -13.11
C LEU A 122 12.72 -6.96 -11.65
N GLY A 123 12.80 -5.76 -11.09
CA GLY A 123 12.44 -5.49 -9.70
C GLY A 123 12.83 -4.08 -9.28
N GLY A 124 12.58 -3.78 -8.01
CA GLY A 124 13.03 -2.54 -7.39
C GLY A 124 12.89 -2.55 -5.88
N THR A 125 13.33 -1.47 -5.25
CA THR A 125 13.29 -1.25 -3.79
C THR A 125 12.71 0.13 -3.48
N GLY A 126 12.24 0.31 -2.24
CA GLY A 126 11.64 1.58 -1.81
C GLY A 126 10.32 1.86 -2.54
N GLU A 127 10.19 3.05 -3.12
CA GLU A 127 9.01 3.45 -3.89
C GLU A 127 8.77 2.58 -5.14
N PHE A 128 9.81 1.89 -5.61
CA PHE A 128 9.77 0.99 -6.76
C PHE A 128 9.73 -0.49 -6.35
N ALA A 129 9.32 -0.82 -5.13
CA ALA A 129 9.17 -2.21 -4.70
C ALA A 129 8.28 -3.00 -5.68
N TYR A 130 8.72 -4.21 -6.02
CA TYR A 130 8.03 -5.10 -6.98
C TYR A 130 7.86 -4.51 -8.39
N ALA A 131 8.70 -3.55 -8.78
CA ALA A 131 8.65 -2.96 -10.11
C ALA A 131 8.85 -4.01 -11.23
N GLN A 132 8.03 -3.92 -12.28
CA GLN A 132 8.21 -4.60 -13.56
C GLN A 132 7.96 -3.62 -14.69
N GLY A 133 8.72 -3.71 -15.78
CA GLY A 133 8.60 -2.77 -16.89
C GLY A 133 9.85 -2.69 -17.75
N VAL A 134 10.04 -1.55 -18.40
CA VAL A 134 11.15 -1.33 -19.33
C VAL A 134 11.81 0.04 -19.12
N VAL A 135 13.11 0.08 -19.38
CA VAL A 135 13.88 1.30 -19.63
C VAL A 135 14.19 1.34 -21.12
N THR A 136 13.53 2.22 -21.85
CA THR A 136 13.87 2.50 -23.25
C THR A 136 15.08 3.43 -23.27
N PHE A 137 16.04 3.15 -24.13
CA PHE A 137 17.25 3.96 -24.26
C PHE A 137 17.54 4.30 -25.71
N LYS A 138 18.15 5.48 -25.92
CA LYS A 138 18.61 5.92 -27.24
C LYS A 138 19.92 6.68 -27.11
N LYS A 139 20.93 6.33 -27.90
CA LYS A 139 22.17 7.12 -28.01
C LYS A 139 21.86 8.45 -28.68
N ILE A 140 22.14 9.57 -28.00
CA ILE A 140 21.94 10.92 -28.58
C ILE A 140 23.27 11.50 -29.05
N GLN A 141 24.31 11.45 -28.21
CA GLN A 141 25.58 12.12 -28.48
C GLN A 141 26.76 11.25 -28.08
N GLU A 142 27.86 11.44 -28.80
CA GLU A 142 29.17 10.87 -28.48
C GLU A 142 30.20 11.99 -28.58
N PHE A 143 31.06 12.07 -27.59
CA PHE A 143 32.12 13.08 -27.49
C PHE A 143 33.48 12.40 -27.35
N GLU A 144 34.54 13.19 -27.53
CA GLU A 144 35.92 12.82 -27.17
C GLU A 144 36.38 11.48 -27.79
N ASN A 145 36.13 11.28 -29.09
CA ASN A 145 36.45 10.02 -29.79
C ASN A 145 35.87 8.76 -29.12
N GLY A 146 34.63 8.83 -28.61
CA GLY A 146 33.94 7.69 -28.03
C GLY A 146 34.20 7.48 -26.54
N LYS A 147 34.93 8.40 -25.89
CA LYS A 147 35.21 8.34 -24.44
C LYS A 147 34.05 8.78 -23.58
N SER A 148 33.15 9.61 -24.12
CA SER A 148 31.94 10.04 -23.42
C SER A 148 30.71 9.82 -24.29
N ARG A 149 29.69 9.16 -23.74
CA ARG A 149 28.44 8.83 -24.44
C ARG A 149 27.26 9.30 -23.61
N LEU A 150 26.32 9.97 -24.27
CA LEU A 150 25.08 10.43 -23.68
C LEU A 150 23.90 9.62 -24.23
N ARG A 151 23.11 9.04 -23.33
CA ARG A 151 21.92 8.26 -23.67
C ARG A 151 20.68 8.88 -23.05
N GLU A 152 19.65 9.08 -23.87
CA GLU A 152 18.31 9.33 -23.37
C GLU A 152 17.75 8.05 -22.78
N LEU A 153 17.04 8.18 -21.66
CA LEU A 153 16.31 7.12 -20.99
C LEU A 153 14.85 7.53 -20.81
N GLN A 154 13.95 6.59 -21.07
CA GLN A 154 12.53 6.66 -20.71
C GLN A 154 12.20 5.41 -19.91
N ILE A 155 11.54 5.60 -18.77
CA ILE A 155 11.25 4.51 -17.84
C ILE A 155 9.74 4.38 -17.71
N ARG A 156 9.25 3.18 -17.99
CA ARG A 156 7.87 2.79 -17.72
C ARG A 156 7.86 1.57 -16.82
N ALA A 157 7.40 1.74 -15.59
CA ALA A 157 7.37 0.69 -14.59
C ALA A 157 6.00 0.60 -13.91
N VAL A 158 5.49 -0.61 -13.75
CA VAL A 158 4.35 -0.91 -12.88
C VAL A 158 4.90 -1.48 -11.58
N CYS A 159 4.54 -0.85 -10.47
CA CYS A 159 4.89 -1.31 -9.13
C CYS A 159 3.65 -1.82 -8.43
N VAL A 160 3.80 -2.92 -7.70
CA VAL A 160 2.78 -3.44 -6.80
C VAL A 160 3.04 -2.85 -5.42
N LYS A 161 2.11 -2.02 -4.95
CA LYS A 161 2.07 -1.55 -3.57
C LYS A 161 1.09 -2.41 -2.81
N PHE A 162 1.63 -3.15 -1.84
CA PHE A 162 0.79 -3.63 -0.75
C PHE A 162 0.40 -2.41 0.07
N SER A 163 -0.90 -2.20 0.29
CA SER A 163 -1.37 -1.15 1.19
C SER A 163 -0.59 -1.30 2.50
N SER A 164 0.23 -0.30 2.83
CA SER A 164 1.18 -0.34 3.94
C SER A 164 0.49 -0.34 5.31
N SER A 165 -0.82 -0.58 5.35
CA SER A 165 -1.56 -0.65 6.60
C SER A 165 -2.68 -1.70 6.55
N LEU A 166 -2.37 -2.89 7.08
CA LEU A 166 -3.17 -3.36 8.22
C LEU A 166 -2.92 -2.39 9.40
N SER A 167 -3.27 -1.10 9.24
CA SER A 167 -3.24 -0.14 10.33
C SER A 167 -4.12 -0.73 11.42
N LEU A 168 -3.63 -0.69 12.65
CA LEU A 168 -4.47 -1.05 13.78
C LEU A 168 -5.79 -0.29 13.64
N PRO A 169 -6.94 -0.97 13.73
CA PRO A 169 -8.22 -0.29 13.72
C PRO A 169 -8.19 0.84 14.76
N VAL A 170 -8.54 2.04 14.33
CA VAL A 170 -8.45 3.24 15.15
C VAL A 170 -9.75 3.37 15.94
N LYS A 171 -9.64 3.67 17.24
CA LYS A 171 -10.81 3.93 18.10
C LYS A 171 -11.35 5.33 17.86
N MET A 172 -12.66 5.44 17.77
CA MET A 172 -13.38 6.70 17.79
C MET A 172 -14.54 6.62 18.79
N GLY A 173 -14.71 7.66 19.61
CA GLY A 173 -15.65 7.69 20.73
C GLY A 173 -15.01 7.30 22.07
N PRO A 174 -15.77 6.74 23.03
CA PRO A 174 -17.18 6.36 22.93
C PRO A 174 -18.12 7.57 23.09
N TRP A 175 -19.34 7.44 22.60
CA TRP A 175 -20.44 8.36 22.83
C TRP A 175 -21.46 7.69 23.76
N GLY A 176 -21.95 8.42 24.76
CA GLY A 176 -22.93 7.92 25.72
C GLY A 176 -22.65 8.36 27.15
N GLY A 177 -23.23 7.65 28.11
CA GLY A 177 -23.07 7.87 29.54
C GLY A 177 -21.82 7.22 30.12
N ASN A 178 -21.51 7.57 31.38
CA ASN A 178 -20.36 7.03 32.13
C ASN A 178 -20.69 5.76 32.93
N GLY A 179 -21.92 5.27 32.87
CA GLY A 179 -22.35 4.05 33.57
C GLY A 179 -21.73 2.77 33.01
N GLY A 180 -22.11 1.63 33.60
CA GLY A 180 -21.68 0.31 33.16
C GLY A 180 -20.18 0.02 33.30
N SER A 181 -19.77 -1.12 32.75
CA SER A 181 -18.38 -1.58 32.66
C SER A 181 -17.88 -1.51 31.23
N ILE A 182 -16.58 -1.27 31.05
CA ILE A 182 -15.95 -1.24 29.73
C ILE A 182 -16.03 -2.63 29.09
N GLN A 183 -16.48 -2.65 27.84
CA GLN A 183 -16.45 -3.80 26.96
C GLN A 183 -15.56 -3.46 25.77
N ASP A 184 -14.64 -4.35 25.45
CA ASP A 184 -13.67 -4.13 24.40
C ASP A 184 -13.35 -5.44 23.67
N MET A 185 -12.89 -5.31 22.44
CA MET A 185 -12.53 -6.47 21.62
C MET A 185 -11.23 -7.08 22.15
N THR A 186 -11.29 -8.36 22.53
CA THR A 186 -10.13 -9.03 23.17
C THR A 186 -9.41 -9.99 22.22
N THR A 187 -10.04 -10.38 21.10
CA THR A 187 -9.56 -11.51 20.31
C THR A 187 -9.45 -11.21 18.82
N GLY A 188 -8.23 -11.00 18.33
CA GLY A 188 -7.97 -10.79 16.90
C GLY A 188 -8.27 -9.36 16.44
N LYS A 189 -7.57 -8.91 15.39
CA LYS A 189 -7.75 -7.54 14.87
C LYS A 189 -8.88 -7.54 13.84
N PRO A 190 -9.96 -6.76 14.02
CA PRO A 190 -11.05 -6.74 13.06
C PRO A 190 -10.62 -6.11 11.73
N MET A 191 -11.03 -6.74 10.62
CA MET A 191 -10.82 -6.23 9.27
C MET A 191 -12.11 -5.91 8.55
N ARG A 192 -13.18 -6.66 8.83
CA ARG A 192 -14.46 -6.51 8.16
C ARG A 192 -15.59 -6.91 9.09
N LEU A 193 -16.49 -5.97 9.37
CA LEU A 193 -17.73 -6.24 10.09
C LEU A 193 -18.69 -7.04 9.17
N GLU A 194 -19.22 -8.16 9.65
CA GLU A 194 -20.14 -9.02 8.90
C GLU A 194 -21.59 -8.84 9.35
N SER A 195 -21.81 -8.74 10.65
CA SER A 195 -23.17 -8.56 11.17
C SER A 195 -23.19 -7.81 12.49
N VAL A 196 -24.32 -7.18 12.77
CA VAL A 196 -24.61 -6.52 14.04
C VAL A 196 -25.99 -6.93 14.52
N THR A 197 -26.07 -7.44 15.74
CA THR A 197 -27.31 -7.74 16.45
C THR A 197 -27.53 -6.72 17.54
N ILE A 198 -28.69 -6.06 17.53
CA ILE A 198 -29.08 -5.06 18.52
C ILE A 198 -30.32 -5.56 19.24
N HIS A 199 -30.28 -5.54 20.58
CA HIS A 199 -31.46 -5.72 21.41
C HIS A 199 -31.92 -4.35 21.91
N SER A 200 -33.18 -4.02 21.65
CA SER A 200 -33.74 -2.72 22.00
C SER A 200 -35.24 -2.79 22.27
N ASP A 201 -35.76 -1.79 22.96
CA ASP A 201 -37.20 -1.53 23.04
C ASP A 201 -37.50 -0.25 22.27
N ASN A 202 -38.37 -0.36 21.25
CA ASN A 202 -38.77 0.76 20.40
C ASN A 202 -39.41 1.93 21.15
N SER A 203 -39.82 1.72 22.41
CA SER A 203 -40.41 2.75 23.29
C SER A 203 -39.45 3.27 24.35
N TRP A 204 -38.23 2.73 24.45
CA TRP A 204 -37.30 3.11 25.51
C TRP A 204 -35.85 3.30 25.06
N ILE A 205 -35.05 2.23 25.04
CA ILE A 205 -33.57 2.32 24.93
C ILE A 205 -32.99 1.12 24.19
N VAL A 206 -31.69 1.22 23.89
CA VAL A 206 -30.87 0.11 23.44
C VAL A 206 -30.30 -0.65 24.65
N TYR A 207 -30.55 -1.95 24.72
CA TYR A 207 -30.09 -2.79 25.83
C TYR A 207 -28.72 -3.39 25.57
N SER A 208 -28.52 -3.99 24.40
CA SER A 208 -27.27 -4.71 24.12
C SER A 208 -26.91 -4.77 22.64
N LEU A 209 -25.64 -5.03 22.39
CA LEU A 209 -25.03 -5.16 21.07
C LEU A 209 -24.20 -6.45 21.00
N ALA A 210 -24.35 -7.21 19.93
CA ALA A 210 -23.41 -8.26 19.53
C ALA A 210 -23.02 -8.06 18.07
N PHE A 211 -21.88 -8.57 17.65
CA PHE A 211 -21.47 -8.47 16.25
C PHE A 211 -20.53 -9.60 15.83
N THR A 212 -20.48 -9.86 14.53
CA THR A 212 -19.49 -10.76 13.92
C THR A 212 -18.61 -10.03 12.93
N TYR A 213 -17.36 -10.47 12.81
CA TYR A 213 -16.37 -9.87 11.92
C TYR A 213 -15.34 -10.89 11.46
N ILE A 214 -14.68 -10.58 10.34
CA ILE A 214 -13.49 -11.28 9.87
C ILE A 214 -12.26 -10.59 10.46
N ASP A 215 -11.39 -11.35 11.12
CA ASP A 215 -10.12 -10.85 11.65
C ASP A 215 -9.02 -10.80 10.58
N LYS A 216 -7.87 -10.20 10.91
CA LYS A 216 -6.70 -10.11 10.01
C LYS A 216 -6.19 -11.46 9.48
N LEU A 217 -6.55 -12.58 10.12
CA LEU A 217 -6.17 -13.93 9.71
C LEU A 217 -7.25 -14.59 8.86
N GLY A 218 -8.29 -13.85 8.46
CA GLY A 218 -9.43 -14.38 7.71
C GLY A 218 -10.39 -15.21 8.56
N LYS A 219 -10.22 -15.24 9.90
CA LYS A 219 -11.08 -16.03 10.77
C LYS A 219 -12.30 -15.21 11.20
N ARG A 220 -13.48 -15.83 11.07
CA ARG A 220 -14.73 -15.29 11.62
C ARG A 220 -14.71 -15.31 13.15
N ARG A 221 -15.02 -14.16 13.75
CA ARG A 221 -15.11 -13.91 15.20
C ARG A 221 -16.49 -13.39 15.55
N LYS A 222 -16.85 -13.54 16.82
CA LYS A 222 -18.09 -13.02 17.41
C LYS A 222 -17.74 -12.34 18.74
N GLU A 223 -18.33 -11.18 18.99
CA GLU A 223 -18.23 -10.44 20.24
C GLU A 223 -19.64 -10.13 20.77
N GLY A 224 -19.75 -10.02 22.09
CA GLY A 224 -21.03 -9.83 22.78
C GLY A 224 -21.90 -11.10 22.89
N PRO A 225 -23.17 -10.96 23.32
CA PRO A 225 -23.85 -9.69 23.57
C PRO A 225 -23.26 -8.92 24.75
N TRP A 226 -23.02 -7.63 24.53
CA TRP A 226 -22.62 -6.68 25.55
C TRP A 226 -23.86 -5.94 26.05
N GLY A 227 -24.22 -6.14 27.31
CA GLY A 227 -25.46 -5.65 27.93
C GLY A 227 -26.48 -6.77 28.14
N PRO A 228 -27.66 -6.48 28.73
CA PRO A 228 -28.63 -7.51 29.05
C PRO A 228 -29.40 -8.01 27.82
N ASP A 229 -29.87 -9.25 27.92
CA ASP A 229 -30.77 -9.87 26.95
C ASP A 229 -32.22 -9.44 27.24
N LYS A 230 -32.62 -8.28 26.70
CA LYS A 230 -33.91 -7.64 26.92
C LYS A 230 -34.40 -6.95 25.64
N GLY A 231 -35.72 -6.84 25.50
CA GLY A 231 -36.34 -6.18 24.35
C GLY A 231 -36.35 -7.08 23.11
N THR A 232 -36.58 -6.48 21.95
CA THR A 232 -36.61 -7.17 20.67
C THR A 232 -35.23 -7.20 20.04
N SER A 233 -34.81 -8.37 19.56
CA SER A 233 -33.56 -8.58 18.85
C SER A 233 -33.75 -8.34 17.35
N GLN A 234 -32.85 -7.58 16.73
CA GLN A 234 -32.75 -7.46 15.28
C GLN A 234 -31.30 -7.61 14.85
N THR A 235 -31.06 -8.48 13.85
CA THR A 235 -29.74 -8.72 13.28
C THR A 235 -29.68 -8.16 11.87
N ILE A 236 -28.65 -7.36 11.61
CA ILE A 236 -28.27 -6.88 10.28
C ILE A 236 -27.12 -7.75 9.79
N GLU A 237 -27.32 -8.42 8.66
CA GLU A 237 -26.27 -9.12 7.93
C GLU A 237 -25.82 -8.23 6.76
N PHE A 238 -24.54 -7.84 6.73
CA PHE A 238 -24.02 -6.97 5.68
C PHE A 238 -23.65 -7.78 4.45
N GLY A 239 -24.06 -7.29 3.28
CA GLY A 239 -23.73 -7.91 2.01
C GLY A 239 -22.23 -7.91 1.66
N PRO A 240 -21.81 -8.67 0.63
CA PRO A 240 -20.42 -8.76 0.22
C PRO A 240 -19.74 -7.45 -0.16
N LYS A 241 -20.47 -6.37 -0.43
CA LYS A 241 -19.95 -5.02 -0.77
C LYS A 241 -20.50 -3.93 0.15
N GLU A 242 -21.19 -4.32 1.22
CA GLU A 242 -21.83 -3.40 2.15
C GLU A 242 -20.92 -3.16 3.35
N TYR A 243 -20.72 -1.89 3.68
CA TYR A 243 -19.90 -1.49 4.81
C TYR A 243 -20.48 -0.26 5.51
N VAL A 244 -20.29 -0.22 6.82
CA VAL A 244 -20.79 0.84 7.68
C VAL A 244 -19.88 2.06 7.57
N ARG A 245 -20.50 3.23 7.34
CA ARG A 245 -19.82 4.52 7.19
C ARG A 245 -20.09 5.48 8.33
N GLU A 246 -21.21 5.30 9.00
CA GLU A 246 -21.58 6.13 10.14
C GLU A 246 -22.40 5.32 11.13
N ILE A 247 -22.16 5.58 12.41
CA ILE A 247 -23.14 5.33 13.45
C ILE A 247 -23.68 6.66 13.97
N SER A 248 -24.97 6.74 14.22
CA SER A 248 -25.61 7.90 14.81
C SER A 248 -26.76 7.47 15.72
N GLY A 249 -27.31 8.40 16.49
CA GLY A 249 -28.37 8.06 17.42
C GLY A 249 -28.64 9.16 18.43
N THR A 250 -29.29 8.78 19.53
CA THR A 250 -29.58 9.68 20.64
C THR A 250 -29.08 9.11 21.97
N ILE A 251 -28.74 10.03 22.88
CA ILE A 251 -28.19 9.77 24.21
C ILE A 251 -29.06 10.54 25.21
N ASP A 252 -29.70 9.80 26.11
CA ASP A 252 -30.30 10.37 27.33
C ASP A 252 -29.29 10.20 28.48
N THR A 253 -29.53 9.25 29.39
CA THR A 253 -28.52 8.76 30.35
C THR A 253 -27.68 7.62 29.79
N VAL A 254 -28.21 6.90 28.81
CA VAL A 254 -27.64 5.76 28.08
C VAL A 254 -27.95 5.94 26.59
N ILE A 255 -27.48 5.03 25.73
CA ILE A 255 -27.89 5.01 24.31
C ILE A 255 -29.39 4.72 24.22
N SER A 256 -30.16 5.74 23.88
CA SER A 256 -31.62 5.66 23.74
C SER A 256 -32.02 5.23 22.34
N SER A 257 -31.28 5.68 21.31
CA SER A 257 -31.41 5.14 19.95
C SER A 257 -30.09 4.96 19.21
N LEU A 258 -30.07 4.04 18.25
CA LEU A 258 -28.93 3.80 17.37
C LEU A 258 -29.39 3.64 15.92
N VAL A 259 -28.66 4.24 14.98
CA VAL A 259 -28.82 4.14 13.54
C VAL A 259 -27.48 3.72 12.95
N ILE A 260 -27.51 2.73 12.07
CA ILE A 260 -26.32 2.26 11.34
C ILE A 260 -26.50 2.66 9.89
N THR A 261 -25.61 3.52 9.38
CA THR A 261 -25.63 3.96 7.98
C THR A 261 -24.51 3.27 7.21
N THR A 262 -24.88 2.56 6.15
CA THR A 262 -23.96 1.91 5.22
C THR A 262 -23.79 2.73 3.95
N ASN A 263 -22.89 2.29 3.07
CA ASN A 263 -22.79 2.80 1.70
C ASN A 263 -24.05 2.56 0.83
N PHE A 264 -25.00 1.74 1.29
CA PHE A 264 -26.24 1.46 0.56
C PHE A 264 -27.47 2.09 1.19
N LYS A 265 -27.64 1.95 2.51
CA LYS A 265 -28.87 2.35 3.20
C LYS A 265 -28.65 2.59 4.69
N LYS A 266 -29.73 2.97 5.38
CA LYS A 266 -29.77 3.12 6.83
C LYS A 266 -30.55 1.97 7.47
N TYR A 267 -30.10 1.54 8.64
CA TYR A 267 -30.78 0.58 9.50
C TYR A 267 -31.13 1.25 10.84
N GLY A 268 -32.32 0.97 11.36
CA GLY A 268 -32.87 1.60 12.55
C GLY A 268 -33.83 2.77 12.25
N PRO A 269 -34.09 3.65 13.23
CA PRO A 269 -33.49 3.65 14.57
C PRO A 269 -33.90 2.41 15.37
N PHE A 270 -32.93 1.85 16.09
CA PHE A 270 -33.16 0.84 17.13
C PHE A 270 -33.28 1.57 18.46
N GLY A 271 -34.26 1.21 19.29
CA GLY A 271 -34.59 1.95 20.50
C GLY A 271 -35.56 3.12 20.23
N HIS A 272 -35.57 4.12 21.10
CA HIS A 272 -36.47 5.27 21.01
C HIS A 272 -35.66 6.56 20.99
N GLU A 273 -35.87 7.40 19.97
CA GLU A 273 -35.14 8.66 19.84
C GLU A 273 -35.50 9.63 20.99
N LYS A 274 -34.57 9.80 21.95
CA LYS A 274 -34.76 10.68 23.12
C LYS A 274 -33.42 11.22 23.61
N GLY A 275 -33.36 12.51 23.94
CA GLY A 275 -32.14 13.15 24.43
C GLY A 275 -31.29 13.76 23.31
N ASN A 276 -29.98 13.88 23.56
CA ASN A 276 -29.04 14.55 22.67
C ASN A 276 -28.61 13.66 21.51
N ARG A 277 -28.54 14.23 20.30
CA ARG A 277 -28.08 13.49 19.11
C ARG A 277 -26.56 13.34 19.10
N PHE A 278 -26.07 12.20 18.62
CA PHE A 278 -24.68 12.00 18.24
C PHE A 278 -24.58 11.42 16.83
N SER A 279 -23.45 11.66 16.18
CA SER A 279 -23.09 11.02 14.91
C SER A 279 -21.58 10.88 14.83
N ALA A 280 -21.14 9.80 14.20
CA ALA A 280 -19.75 9.43 14.03
C ALA A 280 -19.54 8.87 12.61
N THR A 281 -19.16 9.76 11.70
CA THR A 281 -18.78 9.40 10.33
C THR A 281 -17.29 9.08 10.27
N VAL A 282 -16.93 7.93 9.69
CA VAL A 282 -15.53 7.55 9.54
C VAL A 282 -14.86 8.33 8.39
N PRO A 283 -13.52 8.52 8.42
CA PRO A 283 -12.78 9.17 7.34
C PRO A 283 -13.01 8.53 5.96
N GLU A 284 -12.74 9.30 4.91
CA GLU A 284 -12.73 8.78 3.53
C GLU A 284 -11.84 7.54 3.41
N ASN A 285 -12.26 6.59 2.55
CA ASN A 285 -11.59 5.31 2.34
C ASN A 285 -11.49 4.37 3.57
N THR A 286 -12.25 4.64 4.64
CA THR A 286 -12.38 3.74 5.81
C THR A 286 -13.83 3.27 6.05
N CYS A 287 -14.01 2.22 6.83
CA CYS A 287 -15.31 1.73 7.31
C CYS A 287 -15.23 1.27 8.77
N VAL A 288 -16.38 1.12 9.43
CA VAL A 288 -16.45 0.49 10.76
C VAL A 288 -16.20 -1.01 10.62
N VAL A 289 -15.23 -1.51 11.39
CA VAL A 289 -14.82 -2.92 11.41
C VAL A 289 -15.15 -3.63 12.73
N GLY A 290 -15.53 -2.89 13.75
CA GLY A 290 -15.92 -3.42 15.06
C GLY A 290 -16.33 -2.31 16.03
N PHE A 291 -16.64 -2.71 17.26
CA PHE A 291 -17.15 -1.81 18.29
C PHE A 291 -16.40 -2.00 19.60
N PHE A 292 -16.49 -1.00 20.47
CA PHE A 292 -16.24 -1.11 21.90
C PHE A 292 -17.37 -0.38 22.63
N ALA A 293 -17.61 -0.67 23.90
CA ALA A 293 -18.79 -0.15 24.58
C ALA A 293 -18.58 0.04 26.08
N ARG A 294 -19.57 0.65 26.72
CA ARG A 294 -19.81 0.54 28.16
C ARG A 294 -21.19 -0.05 28.36
N THR A 295 -21.32 -1.08 29.20
CA THR A 295 -22.60 -1.75 29.41
C THR A 295 -22.84 -2.08 30.87
N GLY A 296 -24.08 -1.86 31.30
CA GLY A 296 -24.62 -2.23 32.61
C GLY A 296 -26.00 -2.87 32.42
N ASN A 297 -27.05 -2.21 32.92
CA ASN A 297 -28.45 -2.59 32.68
C ASN A 297 -28.97 -2.15 31.30
N ALA A 298 -28.14 -1.48 30.51
CA ALA A 298 -28.38 -1.05 29.14
C ALA A 298 -27.04 -0.82 28.44
N LEU A 299 -27.08 -0.38 27.17
CA LEU A 299 -25.91 0.12 26.47
C LEU A 299 -25.63 1.57 26.92
N ASP A 300 -24.74 1.75 27.89
CA ASP A 300 -24.40 3.07 28.44
C ASP A 300 -23.70 3.95 27.40
N ALA A 301 -22.71 3.40 26.70
CA ALA A 301 -21.97 4.11 25.66
C ALA A 301 -21.47 3.16 24.56
N ILE A 302 -21.27 3.69 23.36
CA ILE A 302 -20.76 2.95 22.20
C ILE A 302 -19.62 3.71 21.54
N GLY A 303 -18.60 3.00 21.10
CA GLY A 303 -17.53 3.49 20.27
C GLY A 303 -17.25 2.54 19.11
N ILE A 304 -16.53 3.02 18.11
CA ILE A 304 -16.23 2.26 16.89
C ILE A 304 -14.75 2.07 16.71
N TYR A 305 -14.41 0.92 16.13
CA TYR A 305 -13.14 0.71 15.45
C TYR A 305 -13.34 0.94 13.97
N HIS A 306 -12.54 1.82 13.37
CA HIS A 306 -12.53 2.01 11.92
C HIS A 306 -11.18 1.63 11.30
N GLY A 307 -11.25 1.11 10.08
CA GLY A 307 -10.09 0.65 9.32
C GLY A 307 -10.34 0.77 7.81
N PRO A 308 -9.38 0.37 6.97
CA PRO A 308 -9.54 0.38 5.52
C PRO A 308 -10.78 -0.41 5.07
N ILE A 309 -11.39 0.01 3.96
CA ILE A 309 -12.44 -0.76 3.29
C ILE A 309 -11.80 -2.00 2.64
N VAL A 310 -12.23 -3.20 3.04
CA VAL A 310 -11.73 -4.50 2.54
C VAL A 310 -12.89 -5.42 2.09
N VAL A 311 -13.80 -4.89 1.25
CA VAL A 311 -15.17 -5.39 1.09
C VAL A 311 -15.41 -6.05 -0.26
#